data_AF-A0AA94F2F7-F1
#
_entry.id   AF-A0AA94F2F7-F1
#
_cell.length_a   1.000
_cell.length_b   1.000
_cell.length_c   1.000
_cell.angle_alpha   90.00
_cell.angle_beta   90.00
_cell.angle_gamma   90.00
#
_symmetry.space_group_name_H-M   'P 1'
#
loop_
_entity.id
_entity.type
_entity.pdbx_description
1 polymer ?
#
loop_
_entity_poly.entity_id
_entity_poly.type
_entity_poly.pdbx_seq_one_letter_code
_entity_poly.pdbx_strand_id
1 'polypeptide(L)' 'MLIGVAIIAFGFILMSGGGSEDPAVFNPEIFSFRRIRLAPTVVLAGFGIVIYSIFKQDK' A
#
# COMPACT_ATOMS: atom_id res chain seq x y z
N MET A 1 -1.90 13.64 10.24
CA MET A 1 -0.78 13.44 9.28
C MET A 1 -0.01 12.14 9.51
N LEU A 2 0.70 11.96 10.65
CA LEU A 2 1.56 10.79 10.89
C LEU A 2 0.87 9.43 10.74
N ILE A 3 -0.38 9.32 11.21
CA ILE A 3 -1.18 8.10 11.05
C ILE A 3 -1.40 7.75 9.56
N GLY A 4 -1.72 8.76 8.73
CA GLY A 4 -1.91 8.55 7.29
C GLY A 4 -0.61 8.11 6.61
N VAL A 5 0.53 8.71 6.98
CA VAL A 5 1.85 8.31 6.47
C VAL A 5 2.18 6.87 6.87
N ALA A 6 1.91 6.46 8.11
CA ALA A 6 2.13 5.09 8.57
C ALA A 6 1.28 4.08 7.79
N ILE A 7 0.03 4.41 7.47
CA ILE A 7 -0.86 3.56 6.68
C ILE A 7 -0.38 3.44 5.24
N ILE A 8 0.09 4.53 4.63
CA ILE A 8 0.68 4.51 3.28
C ILE A 8 1.93 3.62 3.27
N ALA A 9 2.84 3.79 4.24
CA ALA A 9 4.04 2.98 4.36
C ALA A 9 3.69 1.48 4.53
N PHE A 10 2.70 1.17 5.37
CA PHE A 10 2.21 -0.20 5.55
C PHE A 10 1.61 -0.78 4.25
N GLY A 11 0.86 0.03 3.49
CA GLY A 11 0.36 -0.35 2.18
C GLY A 11 1.47 -0.73 1.19
N PHE A 12 2.57 0.03 1.16
CA PHE A 12 3.73 -0.33 0.33
C PHE A 12 4.47 -1.58 0.83
N ILE A 13 4.57 -1.78 2.14
CA ILE A 13 5.14 -3.03 2.70
C ILE A 13 4.32 -4.24 2.26
N LEU A 14 2.99 -4.15 2.23
CA LEU A 14 2.11 -5.22 1.76
C LEU A 14 2.29 -5.57 0.27
N MET A 15 2.80 -4.63 -0.55
CA MET A 15 3.12 -4.88 -1.96
C MET A 15 4.42 -5.67 -2.14
N SER A 16 5.30 -5.71 -1.13
CA SER A 16 6.61 -6.33 -1.25
C SER A 16 6.55 -7.86 -1.51
N GLY A 17 7.58 -8.36 -2.21
CA GLY A 17 7.78 -9.77 -2.56
C GLY A 17 7.09 -10.19 -3.87
N GLY A 18 7.05 -11.50 -4.16
CA GLY A 18 6.46 -12.03 -5.40
C GLY A 18 7.37 -11.92 -6.61
N GLY A 19 8.63 -11.53 -6.37
CA GLY A 19 9.70 -11.73 -7.33
C GLY A 19 9.94 -13.21 -7.53
N SER A 20 10.41 -13.57 -8.71
CA SER A 20 10.97 -14.89 -8.94
C SER A 20 12.44 -14.90 -8.54
N GLU A 21 12.90 -15.99 -7.94
CA GLU A 21 14.34 -16.21 -7.67
C GLU A 21 15.12 -16.51 -8.96
N ASP A 22 14.44 -17.12 -9.94
CA ASP A 22 14.96 -17.37 -11.28
C ASP A 22 14.22 -16.49 -12.30
N PRO A 23 14.88 -15.55 -13.00
CA PRO A 23 14.28 -14.70 -14.02
C PRO A 23 13.60 -15.46 -15.17
N ALA A 24 13.98 -16.71 -15.41
CA ALA A 24 13.39 -17.55 -16.46
C ALA A 24 12.06 -18.20 -16.03
N VAL A 25 11.71 -18.15 -14.74
CA VAL A 25 10.51 -18.78 -14.19
C VAL A 25 9.54 -17.70 -13.72
N PHE A 26 8.28 -17.80 -14.14
CA PHE A 26 7.23 -16.87 -13.72
C PHE A 26 6.70 -17.23 -12.33
N ASN A 27 6.74 -16.29 -11.37
CA ASN A 27 6.16 -16.46 -10.04
C ASN A 27 4.70 -15.92 -10.00
N PRO A 28 3.67 -16.79 -9.91
CA PRO A 28 2.27 -16.36 -9.91
C PRO A 28 1.86 -15.57 -8.65
N GLU A 29 2.65 -15.59 -7.58
CA GLU A 29 2.39 -14.80 -6.38
C GLU A 29 2.39 -13.28 -6.63
N ILE A 30 3.00 -12.82 -7.72
CA ILE A 30 2.92 -11.42 -8.14
C ILE A 30 1.47 -10.98 -8.32
N PHE A 31 0.59 -11.89 -8.74
CA PHE A 31 -0.84 -11.64 -8.92
C PHE A 31 -1.69 -11.98 -7.68
N SER A 32 -1.09 -12.11 -6.52
CA SER A 32 -1.82 -12.34 -5.28
C SER A 32 -2.84 -11.21 -5.02
N PHE A 33 -4.02 -11.60 -4.51
CA PHE A 33 -5.07 -10.66 -4.10
C PHE A 33 -4.54 -9.56 -3.17
N ARG A 34 -3.61 -9.94 -2.28
CA ARG A 34 -2.95 -9.02 -1.34
C ARG A 34 -2.25 -7.87 -2.07
N ARG A 35 -1.52 -8.16 -3.15
CA ARG A 35 -0.71 -7.16 -3.88
C ARG A 35 -1.52 -6.36 -4.89
N ILE A 36 -2.43 -6.98 -5.63
CA ILE A 36 -3.22 -6.28 -6.66
C ILE A 36 -4.34 -5.44 -6.06
N ARG A 37 -5.04 -5.95 -5.02
CA ARG A 37 -6.28 -5.31 -4.53
C ARG A 37 -6.13 -4.73 -3.14
N LEU A 38 -5.68 -5.54 -2.18
CA LEU A 38 -5.65 -5.12 -0.78
C LEU A 38 -4.63 -3.99 -0.55
N ALA A 39 -3.39 -4.17 -1.01
CA ALA A 39 -2.32 -3.21 -0.78
C ALA A 39 -2.59 -1.83 -1.42
N PRO A 40 -3.03 -1.72 -2.70
CA PRO A 40 -3.41 -0.42 -3.27
C PRO A 40 -4.59 0.23 -2.55
N THR A 41 -5.57 -0.55 -2.10
CA THR A 41 -6.71 -0.03 -1.33
C THR A 41 -6.24 0.60 -0.01
N VAL A 42 -5.30 -0.06 0.69
CA VAL A 42 -4.71 0.48 1.94
C VAL A 42 -3.94 1.77 1.68
N VAL A 43 -3.16 1.84 0.60
CA VAL A 43 -2.44 3.08 0.21
C VAL A 43 -3.41 4.23 -0.07
N LEU A 44 -4.47 3.97 -0.85
CA LEU A 44 -5.50 4.97 -1.14
C LEU A 44 -6.24 5.46 0.11
N ALA A 45 -6.55 4.55 1.04
CA ALA A 45 -7.14 4.91 2.33
C ALA A 45 -6.18 5.80 3.14
N GLY A 46 -4.89 5.49 3.15
CA GLY A 46 -3.85 6.32 3.77
C GLY A 46 -3.78 7.72 3.18
N PHE A 47 -3.84 7.87 1.85
CA PHE A 47 -3.95 9.17 1.20
C PHE A 47 -5.21 9.93 1.60
N GLY A 48 -6.36 9.26 1.67
CA GLY A 48 -7.61 9.87 2.15
C GLY A 48 -7.48 10.43 3.57
N ILE A 49 -6.80 9.72 4.46
CA ILE A 49 -6.53 10.17 5.84
C ILE A 49 -5.58 11.37 5.86
N VAL A 50 -4.54 11.38 5.02
CA VAL A 50 -3.63 12.54 4.90
C VAL A 50 -4.38 13.76 4.37
N ILE A 51 -5.17 13.60 3.30
CA ILE A 51 -6.00 14.66 2.74
C ILE A 51 -6.95 15.23 3.80
N TYR A 52 -7.68 14.36 4.51
CA TYR A 52 -8.56 14.77 5.61
C TYR A 52 -7.78 15.49 6.71
N SER A 53 -6.58 15.02 7.05
CA SER A 53 -5.72 15.67 8.05
C SER A 53 -5.30 17.09 7.64
N ILE A 54 -5.10 17.36 6.35
CA ILE A 54 -4.72 18.69 5.84
C ILE A 54 -5.91 19.65 5.92
N PHE A 55 -7.11 19.18 5.55
CA PHE A 55 -8.33 20.00 5.56
C PHE A 55 -8.95 20.17 6.94
N LYS A 56 -8.56 19.34 7.91
CA LYS A 56 -9.04 19.48 9.28
C LYS A 56 -8.46 20.75 9.88
N GLN A 57 -9.31 21.77 10.04
CA GLN A 57 -8.95 22.95 10.83
C GLN A 57 -8.64 22.51 12.26
N ASP A 58 -7.40 22.74 12.69
CA ASP A 58 -7.06 22.83 14.10
C ASP A 58 -7.89 23.97 14.69
N LYS A 59 -8.61 23.66 15.77
CA LYS A 59 -9.44 24.61 16.49
C LYS A 59 -8.59 25.42 17.46
#